data_AF-C5KY92-F1
#
_entry.id   AF-C5KY92-F1
#
_cell.length_a   1.000
_cell.length_b   1.000
_cell.length_c   1.000
_cell.angle_alpha   90.00
_cell.angle_beta   90.00
_cell.angle_gamma   90.00
#
_symmetry.space_group_name_H-M   'P 1'
#
loop_
_entity.id
_entity.type
_entity.pdbx_description
1 polymer ?
#
loop_
_entity_poly.entity_id
_entity_poly.type
_entity_poly.pdbx_seq_one_letter_code
_entity_poly.pdbx_strand_id
1 'polypeptide(L)'
;MPVITTEEAAAATVTTDNTPVITTEEEEAAATVTTDNTPVITTEEAAAATVTTDNTPVITTEEAAAATVTTDNTPVITTEEAAAATVTTDNTPVITTEEAAAATVTTDNTPVITTEEAPAAT
;
A
#
# COMPACT_ATOMS: atom_id res chain seq x y z
N MET A 1 17.31 -0.91 14.43
CA MET A 1 16.13 -0.60 15.26
C MET A 1 15.07 -0.11 14.29
N PRO A 2 13.81 -0.55 14.39
CA PRO A 2 12.80 -0.08 13.45
C PRO A 2 12.59 1.43 13.61
N VAL A 3 12.34 2.11 12.50
CA VAL A 3 11.76 3.45 12.48
C VAL A 3 10.25 3.28 12.61
N ILE A 4 9.65 4.03 13.53
CA ILE A 4 8.20 4.04 13.74
C ILE A 4 7.74 5.47 13.56
N THR A 5 6.86 5.68 12.59
CA THR A 5 6.28 6.98 12.26
C THR A 5 4.77 6.91 12.42
N THR A 6 4.21 7.91 13.07
CA THR A 6 2.76 8.12 13.16
C THR A 6 2.50 9.59 12.86
N GLU A 7 1.68 9.86 11.85
CA GLU A 7 1.37 11.21 11.40
C GLU A 7 -0.15 11.43 11.32
N GLU A 8 -0.57 12.63 11.69
CA GLU A 8 -1.94 13.14 11.59
C GLU A 8 -1.82 14.60 11.14
N ALA A 9 -2.14 14.85 9.88
CA ALA A 9 -2.03 16.11 9.17
C ALA A 9 -3.13 16.18 8.09
N ALA A 10 -3.10 17.26 7.30
CA ALA A 10 -3.96 17.35 6.11
C ALA A 10 -3.26 16.81 4.86
N ALA A 11 -1.93 16.80 4.87
CA ALA A 11 -1.14 16.07 3.90
C ALA A 11 0.19 15.64 4.53
N ALA A 12 0.57 14.39 4.31
CA ALA A 12 1.79 13.79 4.82
C ALA A 12 2.68 13.28 3.68
N THR A 13 3.99 13.28 3.92
CA THR A 13 4.95 12.66 3.01
C THR A 13 6.08 12.03 3.80
N VAL A 14 6.15 10.71 3.74
CA VAL A 14 7.16 9.93 4.44
C VAL A 14 8.13 9.32 3.44
N THR A 15 9.42 9.53 3.67
CA THR A 15 10.50 8.86 2.92
C THR A 15 11.48 8.24 3.88
N THR A 16 11.72 6.93 3.75
CA THR A 16 12.62 6.20 4.63
C THR A 16 13.58 5.32 3.83
N ASP A 17 14.78 5.07 4.38
CA ASP A 17 15.84 4.27 3.75
C ASP A 17 16.68 3.46 4.79
N ASN A 18 17.11 2.24 4.42
CA ASN A 18 18.06 1.34 5.10
C ASN A 18 17.71 0.71 6.48
N THR A 19 16.49 0.82 7.03
CA THR A 19 16.07 0.18 8.30
C THR A 19 14.61 -0.28 8.29
N PRO A 20 14.22 -1.31 9.08
CA PRO A 20 12.81 -1.72 9.14
C PRO A 20 11.88 -0.54 9.47
N VAL A 21 10.74 -0.41 8.78
CA VAL A 21 9.83 0.73 8.94
C VAL A 21 8.43 0.27 9.30
N ILE A 22 7.81 0.99 10.22
CA ILE A 22 6.37 0.91 10.49
C ILE A 22 5.82 2.33 10.38
N THR A 23 4.91 2.55 9.43
CA THR A 23 4.25 3.83 9.20
C THR A 23 2.76 3.68 9.43
N THR A 24 2.17 4.66 10.13
CA THR A 24 0.72 4.79 10.32
C THR A 24 0.31 6.23 10.05
N GLU A 25 -0.57 6.44 9.08
CA GLU A 25 -1.12 7.76 8.74
C GLU A 25 -2.65 7.70 8.80
N GLU A 26 -3.27 8.69 9.46
CA GLU A 26 -4.71 8.71 9.76
C GLU A 26 -5.30 10.10 9.46
N GLU A 27 -6.53 10.12 8.91
CA GLU A 27 -7.33 11.33 8.63
C GLU A 27 -6.69 12.35 7.66
N GLU A 28 -5.87 11.89 6.70
CA GLU A 28 -5.20 12.75 5.73
C GLU A 28 -6.09 13.10 4.52
N ALA A 29 -5.95 14.31 3.97
CA ALA A 29 -6.54 14.60 2.65
C ALA A 29 -5.70 13.98 1.53
N ALA A 30 -4.39 13.87 1.71
CA ALA A 30 -3.49 13.21 0.79
C ALA A 30 -2.24 12.69 1.50
N ALA A 31 -1.89 11.43 1.30
CA ALA A 31 -0.71 10.82 1.87
C ALA A 31 0.18 10.21 0.78
N THR A 32 1.48 10.22 1.03
CA THR A 32 2.48 9.68 0.10
C THR A 32 3.62 9.04 0.88
N VAL A 33 3.75 7.73 0.73
CA VAL A 33 4.77 6.94 1.40
C VAL A 33 5.72 6.37 0.36
N THR A 34 7.01 6.70 0.48
CA THR A 34 8.08 6.11 -0.33
C THR A 34 9.10 5.42 0.56
N THR A 35 9.35 4.13 0.32
CA THR A 35 10.19 3.35 1.23
C THR A 35 11.16 2.44 0.49
N ASP A 36 12.45 2.50 0.86
CA ASP A 36 13.56 1.64 0.40
C ASP A 36 14.34 1.03 1.61
N ASN A 37 13.75 0.02 2.25
CA ASN A 37 14.09 -0.66 3.47
C ASN A 37 13.78 -2.18 3.47
N THR A 38 14.25 -2.87 4.52
CA THR A 38 13.95 -4.28 4.79
C THR A 38 13.63 -4.45 6.28
N PRO A 39 12.45 -4.94 6.72
CA PRO A 39 11.08 -4.98 6.12
C PRO A 39 10.24 -3.69 6.32
N VAL A 40 9.07 -3.60 5.67
CA VAL A 40 8.14 -2.46 5.79
C VAL A 40 6.70 -2.89 6.11
N ILE A 41 6.05 -2.13 6.99
CA ILE A 41 4.62 -2.21 7.27
C ILE A 41 4.02 -0.80 7.16
N THR A 42 3.02 -0.63 6.32
CA THR A 42 2.29 0.63 6.14
C THR A 42 0.82 0.43 6.41
N THR A 43 0.23 1.35 7.17
CA THR A 43 -1.22 1.48 7.35
C THR A 43 -1.60 2.92 7.09
N GLU A 44 -2.54 3.15 6.17
CA GLU A 44 -2.89 4.49 5.70
C GLU A 44 -4.41 4.63 5.57
N GLU A 45 -4.95 5.70 6.15
CA GLU A 45 -6.33 6.16 5.96
C GLU A 45 -6.30 7.60 5.42
N ALA A 46 -6.66 7.77 4.15
CA ALA A 46 -6.60 9.07 3.48
C ALA A 46 -7.67 9.23 2.39
N ALA A 47 -8.03 10.46 2.01
CA ALA A 47 -8.89 10.64 0.84
C ALA A 47 -8.19 10.21 -0.46
N ALA A 48 -6.88 10.43 -0.56
CA ALA A 48 -6.04 9.97 -1.66
C ALA A 48 -4.70 9.48 -1.13
N ALA A 49 -4.30 8.30 -1.54
CA ALA A 49 -3.12 7.63 -1.01
C ALA A 49 -2.21 7.14 -2.14
N THR A 50 -0.90 7.20 -1.90
CA THR A 50 0.10 6.73 -2.87
C THR A 50 1.27 6.09 -2.14
N VAL A 51 1.42 4.79 -2.33
CA VAL A 51 2.45 3.98 -1.70
C VAL A 51 3.41 3.46 -2.76
N THR A 52 4.69 3.81 -2.65
CA THR A 52 5.77 3.30 -3.50
C THR A 52 6.83 2.61 -2.66
N THR A 53 7.15 1.37 -3.00
CA THR A 53 7.93 0.51 -2.11
C THR A 53 8.88 -0.41 -2.90
N ASP A 54 10.18 -0.38 -2.59
CA ASP A 54 11.25 -1.20 -3.24
C ASP A 54 12.24 -1.82 -2.21
N ASN A 55 11.99 -3.06 -1.77
CA ASN A 55 12.04 -3.62 -0.41
C ASN A 55 11.84 -5.15 -0.33
N THR A 56 12.17 -5.73 0.82
CA THR A 56 11.91 -7.15 1.12
C THR A 56 11.72 -7.34 2.62
N PRO A 57 10.66 -7.99 3.14
CA PRO A 57 9.25 -8.06 2.69
C PRO A 57 8.43 -6.78 2.96
N VAL A 58 7.22 -6.72 2.38
CA VAL A 58 6.27 -5.58 2.53
C VAL A 58 4.84 -6.02 2.85
N ILE A 59 4.21 -5.28 3.76
CA ILE A 59 2.78 -5.38 4.09
C ILE A 59 2.17 -3.98 4.01
N THR A 60 1.13 -3.82 3.19
CA THR A 60 0.38 -2.57 3.04
C THR A 60 -1.09 -2.83 3.34
N THR A 61 -1.67 -1.97 4.17
CA THR A 61 -3.12 -1.86 4.39
C THR A 61 -3.54 -0.42 4.13
N GLU A 62 -4.49 -0.22 3.23
CA GLU A 62 -4.89 1.12 2.77
C GLU A 62 -6.41 1.23 2.70
N GLU A 63 -6.96 2.30 3.28
CA GLU A 63 -8.35 2.71 3.15
C GLU A 63 -8.39 4.12 2.55
N ALA A 64 -8.88 4.25 1.31
CA ALA A 64 -8.90 5.54 0.63
C ALA A 64 -10.02 5.71 -0.38
N ALA A 65 -10.40 6.95 -0.73
CA ALA A 65 -11.30 7.14 -1.86
C ALA A 65 -10.60 6.81 -3.19
N ALA A 66 -9.32 7.12 -3.30
CA ALA A 66 -8.47 6.76 -4.43
C ALA A 66 -7.09 6.32 -3.94
N ALA A 67 -6.68 5.13 -4.37
CA ALA A 67 -5.46 4.48 -3.90
C ALA A 67 -4.57 4.08 -5.08
N THR A 68 -3.26 4.17 -4.88
CA THR A 68 -2.26 3.75 -5.87
C THR A 68 -1.07 3.12 -5.16
N VAL A 69 -0.91 1.81 -5.40
CA VAL A 69 0.16 1.02 -4.81
C VAL A 69 1.10 0.56 -5.90
N THR A 70 2.37 0.95 -5.81
CA THR A 70 3.45 0.47 -6.69
C THR A 70 4.52 -0.22 -5.87
N THR A 71 4.91 -1.41 -6.30
CA THR A 71 5.69 -2.30 -5.45
C THR A 71 6.65 -3.17 -6.27
N ASP A 72 7.95 -3.13 -5.95
CA ASP A 72 9.05 -3.91 -6.59
C ASP A 72 9.93 -4.60 -5.52
N ASN A 73 9.56 -5.82 -5.11
CA ASN A 73 9.78 -6.40 -3.80
C ASN A 73 9.67 -7.93 -3.77
N THR A 74 10.08 -8.57 -2.69
CA THR A 74 9.86 -10.01 -2.46
C THR A 74 9.79 -10.31 -0.96
N PRO A 75 8.76 -10.98 -0.40
CA PRO A 75 7.33 -11.08 -0.78
C PRO A 75 6.50 -9.82 -0.47
N VAL A 76 5.28 -9.76 -1.01
CA VAL A 76 4.31 -8.66 -0.79
C VAL A 76 2.91 -9.13 -0.44
N ILE A 77 2.30 -8.42 0.53
CA ILE A 77 0.89 -8.54 0.91
C ILE A 77 0.26 -7.15 0.87
N THR A 78 -0.77 -6.98 0.05
CA THR A 78 -1.55 -5.74 -0.05
C THR A 78 -3.00 -6.01 0.28
N THR A 79 -3.58 -5.19 1.16
CA THR A 79 -5.02 -5.13 1.44
C THR A 79 -5.49 -3.70 1.20
N GLU A 80 -6.46 -3.52 0.32
CA GLU A 80 -6.90 -2.20 -0.13
C GLU A 80 -8.43 -2.13 -0.13
N GLU A 81 -8.99 -1.09 0.48
CA GLU A 81 -10.40 -0.72 0.39
C GLU A 81 -10.50 0.67 -0.22
N ALA A 82 -11.01 0.76 -1.46
CA ALA A 82 -11.09 2.04 -2.13
C ALA A 82 -12.23 2.17 -3.15
N ALA A 83 -12.70 3.39 -3.41
CA ALA A 83 -13.65 3.58 -4.52
C ALA A 83 -12.96 3.35 -5.88
N ALA A 84 -11.69 3.76 -6.01
CA ALA A 84 -10.85 3.50 -7.16
C ALA A 84 -9.43 3.12 -6.73
N ALA A 85 -8.92 2.04 -7.29
CA ALA A 85 -7.69 1.39 -6.87
C ALA A 85 -6.81 1.06 -8.08
N THR A 86 -5.50 1.23 -7.92
CA THR A 86 -4.51 0.84 -8.93
C THR A 86 -3.31 0.19 -8.24
N VAL A 87 -3.12 -1.09 -8.51
CA VAL A 87 -2.03 -1.89 -7.93
C VAL A 87 -1.09 -2.32 -9.05
N THR A 88 0.18 -1.92 -8.97
CA THR A 88 1.25 -2.35 -9.87
C THR A 88 2.33 -3.06 -9.09
N THR A 89 2.64 -4.30 -9.50
CA THR A 89 3.49 -5.18 -8.71
C THR A 89 4.51 -5.91 -9.60
N ASP A 90 5.80 -5.85 -9.27
CA ASP A 90 6.93 -6.56 -9.95
C ASP A 90 7.81 -7.35 -8.94
N ASN A 91 7.26 -8.44 -8.42
CA ASN A 91 7.62 -9.12 -7.18
C ASN A 91 7.50 -10.65 -7.26
N THR A 92 7.98 -11.38 -6.25
CA THR A 92 7.67 -12.82 -6.08
C THR A 92 7.79 -13.23 -4.62
N PRO A 93 6.79 -13.85 -3.95
CA PRO A 93 5.36 -13.97 -4.25
C PRO A 93 4.53 -12.72 -3.91
N VAL A 94 3.29 -12.66 -4.42
CA VAL A 94 2.32 -11.57 -4.18
C VAL A 94 0.97 -12.10 -3.72
N ILE A 95 0.40 -11.44 -2.71
CA ILE A 95 -1.00 -11.59 -2.28
C ILE A 95 -1.66 -10.21 -2.27
N THR A 96 -2.73 -10.06 -3.05
CA THR A 96 -3.53 -8.82 -3.11
C THR A 96 -4.98 -9.16 -2.76
N THR A 97 -5.55 -8.40 -1.82
CA THR A 97 -6.97 -8.39 -1.51
C THR A 97 -7.47 -6.97 -1.71
N GLU A 98 -8.46 -6.79 -2.56
CA GLU A 98 -8.97 -5.47 -2.95
C GLU A 98 -10.49 -5.45 -2.87
N GLU A 99 -11.04 -4.47 -2.17
CA GLU A 99 -12.47 -4.13 -2.22
C GLU A 99 -12.62 -2.77 -2.91
N ALA A 100 -13.01 -2.79 -4.19
CA ALA A 100 -13.12 -1.56 -4.96
C ALA A 100 -14.24 -1.54 -6.00
N ALA A 101 -14.81 -0.35 -6.22
CA ALA A 101 -15.78 -0.14 -7.29
C ALA A 101 -15.11 -0.11 -8.67
N ALA A 102 -13.85 0.32 -8.73
CA ALA A 102 -13.02 0.31 -9.93
C ALA A 102 -11.58 -0.09 -9.60
N ALA A 103 -11.17 -1.27 -10.06
CA ALA A 103 -9.87 -1.88 -9.83
C ALA A 103 -9.01 -1.90 -11.09
N THR A 104 -7.70 -1.69 -10.96
CA THR A 104 -6.72 -2.04 -12.00
C THR A 104 -5.51 -2.69 -11.36
N VAL A 105 -5.33 -3.98 -11.60
CA VAL A 105 -4.18 -4.75 -11.11
C VAL A 105 -3.27 -5.13 -12.27
N THR A 106 -2.00 -4.69 -12.19
CA THR A 106 -0.93 -5.06 -13.13
C THR A 106 0.16 -5.80 -12.37
N THR A 107 0.50 -7.00 -12.84
CA THR A 107 1.37 -7.91 -12.10
C THR A 107 2.31 -8.65 -13.05
N ASP A 108 3.62 -8.58 -12.83
CA ASP A 108 4.65 -9.29 -13.63
C ASP A 108 5.35 -10.42 -12.84
N ASN A 109 4.56 -11.28 -12.17
CA ASN A 109 5.03 -12.01 -10.98
C ASN A 109 4.71 -13.50 -11.00
N THR A 110 5.43 -14.31 -10.22
CA THR A 110 5.06 -15.72 -9.98
C THR A 110 5.57 -16.22 -8.62
N PRO A 111 4.71 -16.68 -7.69
CA PRO A 111 3.25 -16.84 -7.77
C PRO A 111 2.47 -15.58 -7.35
N VAL A 112 1.21 -15.50 -7.83
CA VAL A 112 0.27 -14.40 -7.58
C VAL A 112 -1.06 -14.95 -7.08
N ILE A 113 -1.59 -14.35 -6.01
CA ILE A 113 -2.96 -14.56 -5.52
C ILE A 113 -3.64 -13.20 -5.46
N THR A 114 -4.74 -13.03 -6.20
CA THR A 114 -5.54 -11.81 -6.20
C THR A 114 -6.99 -12.17 -5.85
N THR A 115 -7.56 -11.42 -4.90
CA THR A 115 -8.97 -11.47 -4.54
C THR A 115 -9.54 -10.07 -4.72
N GLU A 116 -10.54 -9.92 -5.59
CA GLU A 116 -11.22 -8.65 -5.84
C GLU A 116 -12.69 -8.81 -5.46
N GLU A 117 -13.17 -7.92 -4.60
CA GLU A 117 -14.56 -7.84 -4.18
C GLU A 117 -15.14 -6.47 -4.58
N ALA A 118 -16.41 -6.47 -4.99
CA ALA A 118 -17.12 -5.21 -5.24
C ALA A 118 -17.85 -4.79 -3.96
N PRO A 119 -17.87 -3.48 -3.62
CA PRO A 119 -18.53 -3.01 -2.42
C PRO A 119 -20.02 -3.37 -2.46
N ALA A 120 -20.55 -3.79 -1.32
CA ALA A 120 -21.95 -4.18 -1.21
C ALA A 120 -22.87 -3.02 -1.62
N ALA A 121 -23.69 -3.23 -2.65
CA ALA A 121 -24.72 -2.27 -3.04
C ALA A 121 -25.72 -2.10 -1.87
N THR A 122 -25.72 -0.91 -1.26
CA THR A 122 -26.64 -0.52 -0.18
C THR A 122 -27.95 0.07 -0.70
#